data_AF-A0AA89BMV8-F1
#
_entry.id   AF-A0AA89BMV8-F1
#
_cell.length_a   1.000
_cell.length_b   1.000
_cell.length_c   1.000
_cell.angle_alpha   90.00
_cell.angle_beta   90.00
_cell.angle_gamma   90.00
#
_symmetry.space_group_name_H-M   'P 1'
#
loop_
_entity.id
_entity.type
_entity.pdbx_description
1 polymer ?
#
loop_
_entity_poly.entity_id
_entity_poly.type
_entity_poly.pdbx_seq_one_letter_code
_entity_poly.pdbx_strand_id
1 'polypeptide(L)'
;NCIYIKGHRDPLSNFYRMRFVWDNHTYNSVEQAFQHEKAMRHRYYDLARKIKAAKHAGIAHKIGRSVELHPRWDDDKETIMQEMLMQKHVQCAEFRQVLANSSGEIILDAPDRFWGIGSDSRGMNRLGSILEKLRNKTRSERGSAQLSPKPKVAIFGSSLIKNMRADRFSRRVSTEIQISYTIPEAKKHIKEYGQRADVVVYQLLSNDFKSKSVEACIKEMKELVEITKSRQRDSK
;
A
#
# COMPACT_ATOMS: atom_id res chain seq x y z
N ASN A 1 -9.44 -28.49 4.50
CA ASN A 1 -8.92 -27.81 5.71
C ASN A 1 -9.50 -26.40 5.69
N CYS A 2 -10.25 -25.99 6.70
CA CYS A 2 -10.86 -24.66 6.78
C CYS A 2 -10.33 -23.92 8.01
N ILE A 3 -10.18 -22.61 7.91
CA ILE A 3 -9.70 -21.73 8.98
C ILE A 3 -10.83 -20.80 9.38
N TYR A 4 -11.21 -20.86 10.64
CA TYR A 4 -12.26 -20.01 11.19
C TYR A 4 -11.65 -18.76 11.85
N ILE A 5 -12.16 -17.60 11.51
CA ILE A 5 -11.77 -16.32 12.12
C ILE A 5 -12.37 -16.22 13.52
N LYS A 6 -11.54 -16.30 14.56
CA LYS A 6 -11.99 -16.36 15.97
C LYS A 6 -12.14 -14.98 16.61
N GLY A 7 -13.15 -14.24 16.17
CA GLY A 7 -13.53 -12.96 16.77
C GLY A 7 -12.45 -11.87 16.69
N HIS A 8 -12.58 -10.84 17.54
CA HIS A 8 -11.77 -9.61 17.47
C HIS A 8 -10.28 -9.75 17.84
N ARG A 9 -9.84 -10.90 18.37
CA ARG A 9 -8.42 -11.15 18.67
C ARG A 9 -7.71 -11.85 17.52
N ASP A 10 -8.45 -12.39 16.57
CA ASP A 10 -7.87 -13.03 15.39
C ASP A 10 -7.30 -11.96 14.47
N PRO A 11 -6.01 -12.02 14.09
CA PRO A 11 -5.43 -11.07 13.16
C PRO A 11 -6.22 -10.95 11.87
N LEU A 12 -6.83 -12.01 11.35
CA LEU A 12 -7.63 -11.97 10.12
C LEU A 12 -8.93 -11.18 10.24
N SER A 13 -9.45 -10.99 11.45
CA SER A 13 -10.69 -10.24 11.69
C SER A 13 -10.54 -8.75 11.36
N ASN A 14 -11.51 -8.15 10.68
CA ASN A 14 -11.60 -6.68 10.53
C ASN A 14 -11.75 -5.96 11.89
N PHE A 15 -12.16 -6.69 12.95
CA PHE A 15 -12.26 -6.18 14.32
C PHE A 15 -10.92 -6.22 15.07
N TYR A 16 -9.89 -6.83 14.49
CA TYR A 16 -8.56 -6.93 15.10
C TYR A 16 -8.03 -5.55 15.48
N ARG A 17 -7.60 -5.41 16.74
CA ARG A 17 -7.10 -4.14 17.27
C ARG A 17 -5.71 -3.86 16.70
N MET A 18 -5.60 -2.84 15.86
CA MET A 18 -4.32 -2.38 15.35
C MET A 18 -4.41 -0.92 14.88
N ARG A 19 -3.30 -0.18 14.92
CA ARG A 19 -3.24 1.20 14.42
C ARG A 19 -3.36 1.21 12.90
N PHE A 20 -4.52 1.56 12.38
CA PHE A 20 -4.85 1.50 10.97
C PHE A 20 -4.94 2.91 10.38
N VAL A 21 -4.16 3.23 9.35
CA VAL A 21 -4.26 4.50 8.63
C VAL A 21 -5.05 4.29 7.35
N TRP A 22 -6.12 5.07 7.18
CA TRP A 22 -6.98 5.07 6.00
C TRP A 22 -7.41 6.50 5.69
N ASP A 23 -7.28 6.91 4.42
CA ASP A 23 -7.61 8.26 3.95
C ASP A 23 -7.05 9.37 4.86
N ASN A 24 -5.74 9.32 5.16
CA ASN A 24 -5.03 10.23 6.07
C ASN A 24 -5.52 10.29 7.52
N HIS A 25 -6.45 9.41 7.91
CA HIS A 25 -6.97 9.31 9.27
C HIS A 25 -6.48 8.05 9.96
N THR A 26 -6.21 8.12 11.27
CA THR A 26 -5.80 6.96 12.08
C THR A 26 -6.98 6.34 12.83
N TYR A 27 -7.10 5.02 12.82
CA TYR A 27 -8.13 4.20 13.46
C TYR A 27 -7.50 3.08 14.29
N ASN A 28 -8.31 2.41 15.11
CA ASN A 28 -7.90 1.30 15.97
C ASN A 28 -8.26 -0.09 15.41
N SER A 29 -8.92 -0.14 14.26
CA SER A 29 -9.27 -1.38 13.53
C SER A 29 -9.77 -1.01 12.12
N VAL A 30 -9.81 -2.01 11.23
CA VAL A 30 -10.47 -1.84 9.92
C VAL A 30 -11.96 -1.59 10.09
N GLU A 31 -12.62 -2.28 11.02
CA GLU A 31 -14.04 -2.08 11.31
C GLU A 31 -14.36 -0.63 11.69
N GLN A 32 -13.52 0.01 12.51
CA GLN A 32 -13.74 1.40 12.88
C GLN A 32 -13.64 2.34 11.66
N ALA A 33 -12.69 2.11 10.75
CA ALA A 33 -12.57 2.88 9.52
C ALA A 33 -13.76 2.63 8.59
N PHE A 34 -14.19 1.38 8.45
CA PHE A 34 -15.31 0.98 7.61
C PHE A 34 -16.63 1.64 8.05
N GLN A 35 -16.94 1.62 9.35
CA GLN A 35 -18.15 2.27 9.87
C GLN A 35 -18.06 3.80 9.78
N HIS A 36 -16.87 4.38 9.94
CA HIS A 36 -16.66 5.82 9.76
C HIS A 36 -16.92 6.22 8.30
N GLU A 37 -16.32 5.52 7.34
CA GLU A 37 -16.53 5.72 5.90
C GLU A 37 -18.02 5.63 5.55
N LYS A 38 -18.71 4.61 6.07
CA LYS A 38 -20.15 4.43 5.90
C LYS A 38 -20.96 5.65 6.38
N ALA A 39 -20.68 6.12 7.60
CA ALA A 39 -21.37 7.28 8.15
C ALA A 39 -21.06 8.56 7.35
N MET A 40 -19.81 8.75 6.91
CA MET A 40 -19.41 9.91 6.10
C MET A 40 -20.11 9.94 4.74
N ARG A 41 -20.16 8.81 4.02
CA ARG A 41 -20.83 8.71 2.70
C ARG A 41 -22.33 8.95 2.78
N HIS A 42 -22.96 8.61 3.89
CA HIS A 42 -24.37 8.88 4.15
C HIS A 42 -24.62 10.20 4.89
N ARG A 43 -23.61 11.06 5.05
CA ARG A 43 -23.71 12.39 5.68
C ARG A 43 -24.15 12.38 7.16
N TYR A 44 -23.94 11.25 7.87
CA TYR A 44 -24.17 11.14 9.31
C TYR A 44 -22.93 11.59 10.10
N TYR A 45 -22.58 12.88 10.00
CA TYR A 45 -21.33 13.41 10.57
C TYR A 45 -21.21 13.23 12.09
N ASP A 46 -22.33 13.32 12.83
CA ASP A 46 -22.34 13.06 14.27
C ASP A 46 -22.05 11.60 14.62
N LEU A 47 -22.59 10.65 13.84
CA LEU A 47 -22.27 9.24 14.01
C LEU A 47 -20.80 8.98 13.62
N ALA A 48 -20.32 9.57 12.53
CA ALA A 48 -18.92 9.47 12.13
C ALA A 48 -17.97 9.93 13.25
N ARG A 49 -18.24 11.08 13.87
CA ARG A 49 -17.48 11.58 15.03
C ARG A 49 -17.52 10.62 16.22
N LYS A 50 -18.69 10.07 16.57
CA LYS A 50 -18.84 9.07 17.65
C LYS A 50 -18.08 7.77 17.33
N ILE A 51 -18.13 7.31 16.09
CA ILE A 51 -17.38 6.14 15.60
C ILE A 51 -15.88 6.40 15.70
N LYS A 52 -15.42 7.60 15.32
CA LYS A 52 -14.02 7.99 15.42
C LYS A 52 -13.51 7.99 16.86
N ALA A 53 -14.35 8.40 17.80
CA ALA A 53 -14.06 8.37 19.24
C ALA A 53 -14.18 6.97 19.88
N ALA A 54 -14.73 5.97 19.18
CA ALA A 54 -14.94 4.65 19.73
C ALA A 54 -13.63 3.95 20.10
N LYS A 55 -13.55 3.41 21.33
CA LYS A 55 -12.33 2.75 21.83
C LYS A 55 -12.07 1.37 21.19
N HIS A 56 -13.13 0.69 20.73
CA HIS A 56 -13.07 -0.68 20.21
C HIS A 56 -14.00 -0.86 19.00
N ALA A 57 -13.64 -1.81 18.12
CA ALA A 57 -14.37 -2.15 16.89
C ALA A 57 -15.86 -2.44 17.14
N GLY A 58 -16.19 -3.19 18.20
CA GLY A 58 -17.59 -3.51 18.52
C GLY A 58 -18.46 -2.28 18.83
N ILE A 59 -17.89 -1.24 19.43
CA ILE A 59 -18.61 0.02 19.69
C ILE A 59 -18.83 0.77 18.37
N ALA A 60 -17.80 0.86 17.52
CA ALA A 60 -17.90 1.45 16.19
C ALA A 60 -18.96 0.73 15.33
N HIS A 61 -18.96 -0.60 15.32
CA HIS A 61 -19.96 -1.44 14.67
C HIS A 61 -21.36 -1.13 15.18
N LYS A 62 -21.56 -1.10 16.51
CA LYS A 62 -22.86 -0.82 17.12
C LYS A 62 -23.40 0.56 16.71
N ILE A 63 -22.57 1.60 16.74
CA ILE A 63 -22.96 2.96 16.32
C ILE A 63 -23.26 3.00 14.82
N GLY A 64 -22.43 2.35 14.01
CA GLY A 64 -22.60 2.31 12.57
C GLY A 64 -23.90 1.65 12.12
N ARG A 65 -24.49 0.73 12.90
CA ARG A 65 -25.82 0.15 12.60
C ARG A 65 -26.96 1.17 12.60
N SER A 66 -26.77 2.36 13.19
CA SER A 66 -27.77 3.43 13.19
C SER A 66 -27.73 4.32 11.93
N VAL A 67 -26.82 4.05 10.99
CA VAL A 67 -26.77 4.76 9.70
C VAL A 67 -27.79 4.14 8.76
N GLU A 68 -28.72 4.96 8.25
CA GLU A 68 -29.64 4.53 7.21
C GLU A 68 -28.89 4.46 5.87
N LEU A 69 -29.01 3.32 5.20
CA LEU A 69 -28.19 3.00 4.04
C LEU A 69 -28.90 3.45 2.76
N HIS A 70 -28.17 4.22 1.95
CA HIS A 70 -28.54 4.44 0.56
C HIS A 70 -28.26 3.15 -0.25
N PRO A 71 -29.11 2.74 -1.22
CA PRO A 71 -28.94 1.50 -1.97
C PRO A 71 -27.54 1.28 -2.56
N ARG A 72 -26.91 2.34 -3.08
CA ARG A 72 -25.52 2.34 -3.60
C ARG A 72 -24.46 1.85 -2.60
N TRP A 73 -24.75 1.85 -1.30
CA TRP A 73 -23.81 1.30 -0.32
C TRP A 73 -23.55 -0.18 -0.54
N ASP A 74 -24.54 -0.94 -0.98
CA ASP A 74 -24.36 -2.36 -1.25
C ASP A 74 -23.41 -2.63 -2.42
N ASP A 75 -23.33 -1.69 -3.37
CA ASP A 75 -22.37 -1.72 -4.48
C ASP A 75 -20.94 -1.38 -4.02
N ASP A 76 -20.81 -0.43 -3.08
CA ASP A 76 -19.50 0.10 -2.64
C ASP A 76 -18.85 -0.70 -1.52
N LYS A 77 -19.65 -1.27 -0.60
CA LYS A 77 -19.16 -1.82 0.68
C LYS A 77 -18.11 -2.91 0.53
N GLU A 78 -18.25 -3.75 -0.50
CA GLU A 78 -17.32 -4.85 -0.75
C GLU A 78 -15.97 -4.30 -1.22
N THR A 79 -15.98 -3.37 -2.17
CA THR A 79 -14.79 -2.69 -2.70
C THR A 79 -14.04 -1.95 -1.59
N ILE A 80 -14.75 -1.19 -0.76
CA ILE A 80 -14.16 -0.45 0.37
C ILE A 80 -13.48 -1.44 1.35
N MET A 81 -14.14 -2.55 1.70
CA MET A 81 -13.56 -3.57 2.57
C MET A 81 -12.31 -4.22 1.96
N GLN A 82 -12.35 -4.53 0.65
CA GLN A 82 -11.20 -5.08 -0.07
C GLN A 82 -9.98 -4.15 0.00
N GLU A 83 -10.18 -2.86 -0.25
CA GLU A 83 -9.12 -1.85 -0.19
C GLU A 83 -8.58 -1.68 1.23
N MET A 84 -9.46 -1.63 2.24
CA MET A 84 -9.03 -1.53 3.63
C MET A 84 -8.26 -2.76 4.10
N LEU A 85 -8.65 -3.97 3.70
CA LEU A 85 -7.91 -5.20 4.00
C LEU A 85 -6.56 -5.25 3.27
N MET A 86 -6.47 -4.71 2.06
CA MET A 86 -5.19 -4.52 1.38
C MET A 86 -4.29 -3.53 2.14
N GLN A 87 -4.84 -2.43 2.65
CA GLN A 87 -4.09 -1.50 3.49
C GLN A 87 -3.67 -2.14 4.83
N LYS A 88 -4.54 -2.95 5.44
CA LYS A 88 -4.21 -3.73 6.64
C LYS A 88 -3.07 -4.70 6.35
N HIS A 89 -3.08 -5.35 5.19
CA HIS A 89 -1.95 -6.15 4.72
C HIS A 89 -0.67 -5.32 4.64
N VAL A 90 -0.68 -4.10 4.12
CA VAL A 90 0.54 -3.26 4.07
C VAL A 90 1.01 -2.83 5.46
N GLN A 91 0.09 -2.55 6.39
CA GLN A 91 0.42 -1.90 7.67
C GLN A 91 0.60 -2.88 8.85
N CYS A 92 0.00 -4.07 8.80
CA CYS A 92 0.00 -5.04 9.91
C CYS A 92 0.82 -6.29 9.57
N ALA A 93 2.01 -6.42 10.17
CA ALA A 93 2.90 -7.57 9.94
C ALA A 93 2.26 -8.90 10.34
N GLU A 94 1.58 -8.93 11.49
CA GLU A 94 0.92 -10.12 12.02
C GLU A 94 -0.21 -10.60 11.09
N PHE A 95 -1.09 -9.70 10.64
CA PHE A 95 -2.11 -10.04 9.63
C PHE A 95 -1.49 -10.65 8.38
N ARG A 96 -0.41 -10.05 7.85
CA ARG A 96 0.28 -10.60 6.67
C ARG A 96 0.78 -12.01 6.90
N GLN A 97 1.38 -12.26 8.05
CA GLN A 97 1.99 -13.54 8.38
C GLN A 97 0.92 -14.62 8.53
N VAL A 98 -0.14 -14.33 9.30
CA VAL A 98 -1.26 -15.26 9.49
C VAL A 98 -1.95 -15.54 8.16
N LEU A 99 -2.20 -14.52 7.32
CA LEU A 99 -2.83 -14.71 6.02
C LEU A 99 -1.95 -15.55 5.07
N ALA A 100 -0.64 -15.27 5.02
CA ALA A 100 0.29 -16.00 4.17
C ALA A 100 0.43 -17.48 4.58
N ASN A 101 0.40 -17.77 5.88
CA ASN A 101 0.51 -19.12 6.43
C ASN A 101 -0.82 -19.88 6.41
N SER A 102 -1.94 -19.20 6.22
CA SER A 102 -3.26 -19.84 6.10
C SER A 102 -3.34 -20.75 4.86
N SER A 103 -4.08 -21.84 4.97
CA SER A 103 -4.33 -22.79 3.88
C SER A 103 -5.81 -23.17 3.85
N GLY A 104 -6.34 -23.41 2.65
CA GLY A 104 -7.75 -23.76 2.48
C GLY A 104 -8.70 -22.57 2.66
N GLU A 105 -9.96 -22.87 2.92
CA GLU A 105 -11.03 -21.87 3.00
C GLU A 105 -10.93 -21.05 4.29
N ILE A 106 -11.14 -19.73 4.21
CA ILE A 106 -11.20 -18.82 5.34
C ILE A 106 -12.66 -18.51 5.62
N ILE A 107 -13.13 -18.79 6.83
CA ILE A 107 -14.53 -18.68 7.21
C ILE A 107 -14.68 -17.69 8.35
N LEU A 108 -15.50 -16.66 8.15
CA LEU A 108 -15.95 -15.79 9.23
C LEU A 108 -17.19 -16.41 9.91
N ASP A 109 -16.96 -17.01 11.07
CA ASP A 109 -18.02 -17.50 11.96
C ASP A 109 -18.65 -16.33 12.74
N ALA A 110 -19.61 -15.67 12.10
CA ALA A 110 -20.33 -14.53 12.65
C ALA A 110 -21.80 -14.56 12.21
N PRO A 111 -22.73 -14.01 13.01
CA PRO A 111 -24.16 -13.98 12.68
C PRO A 111 -24.50 -13.10 11.46
N ASP A 112 -23.57 -12.26 10.99
CA ASP A 112 -23.74 -11.45 9.78
C ASP A 112 -23.75 -12.36 8.54
N ARG A 113 -24.89 -12.45 7.86
CA ARG A 113 -25.08 -13.34 6.70
C ARG A 113 -24.40 -12.83 5.42
N PHE A 114 -23.96 -11.58 5.36
CA PHE A 114 -23.24 -11.05 4.21
C PHE A 114 -21.73 -11.26 4.38
N TRP A 115 -21.18 -10.77 5.50
CA TRP A 115 -19.74 -10.86 5.75
C TRP A 115 -19.30 -12.25 6.22
N GLY A 116 -20.14 -12.95 6.98
CA GLY A 116 -19.88 -14.27 7.54
C GLY A 116 -20.89 -15.33 7.10
N ILE A 117 -20.87 -16.46 7.79
CA ILE A 117 -21.73 -17.63 7.48
C ILE A 117 -23.11 -17.58 8.15
N GLY A 118 -23.37 -16.62 9.04
CA GLY A 118 -24.64 -16.55 9.77
C GLY A 118 -24.84 -17.71 10.76
N SER A 119 -25.86 -17.60 11.60
CA SER A 119 -26.15 -18.63 12.63
C SER A 119 -26.58 -19.99 12.04
N ASP A 120 -27.05 -20.01 10.80
CA ASP A 120 -27.45 -21.23 10.07
C ASP A 120 -26.37 -21.74 9.11
N SER A 121 -25.18 -21.14 9.13
CA SER A 121 -24.06 -21.45 8.23
C SER A 121 -24.35 -21.30 6.72
N ARG A 122 -25.41 -20.55 6.35
CA ARG A 122 -25.80 -20.31 4.93
C ARG A 122 -25.56 -18.86 4.46
N GLY A 123 -24.74 -18.12 5.20
CA GLY A 123 -24.28 -16.78 4.83
C GLY A 123 -23.25 -16.80 3.70
N MET A 124 -23.00 -15.64 3.11
CA MET A 124 -22.16 -15.48 1.91
C MET A 124 -20.66 -15.53 2.19
N ASN A 125 -20.23 -15.41 3.45
CA ASN A 125 -18.81 -15.42 3.85
C ASN A 125 -17.92 -14.48 2.99
N ARG A 126 -18.41 -13.27 2.68
CA ARG A 126 -17.70 -12.35 1.77
C ARG A 126 -16.35 -11.91 2.33
N LEU A 127 -16.22 -11.76 3.65
CA LEU A 127 -14.94 -11.41 4.27
C LEU A 127 -13.89 -12.50 4.01
N GLY A 128 -14.27 -13.77 4.21
CA GLY A 128 -13.43 -14.93 3.92
C GLY A 128 -12.96 -14.96 2.47
N SER A 129 -13.91 -14.79 1.54
CA SER A 129 -13.64 -14.73 0.10
C SER A 129 -12.65 -13.62 -0.28
N ILE A 130 -12.77 -12.43 0.31
CA ILE A 130 -11.82 -11.31 0.08
C ILE A 130 -10.42 -11.66 0.59
N LEU A 131 -10.32 -12.26 1.78
CA LEU A 131 -9.04 -12.64 2.37
C LEU A 131 -8.34 -13.70 1.52
N GLU A 132 -9.08 -14.67 0.99
CA GLU A 132 -8.53 -15.67 0.07
C GLU A 132 -8.02 -15.06 -1.24
N LYS A 133 -8.80 -14.16 -1.85
CA LYS A 133 -8.34 -13.41 -3.03
C LYS A 133 -7.05 -12.65 -2.75
N LEU A 134 -6.97 -11.97 -1.60
CA LEU A 134 -5.77 -11.23 -1.17
C LEU A 134 -4.58 -12.17 -0.92
N ARG A 135 -4.79 -13.33 -0.30
CA ARG A 135 -3.77 -14.37 -0.11
C ARG A 135 -3.24 -14.88 -1.45
N ASN A 136 -4.12 -15.22 -2.38
CA ASN A 136 -3.73 -15.79 -3.67
C ASN A 136 -2.98 -14.76 -4.52
N LYS A 137 -3.46 -13.50 -4.54
CA LYS A 137 -2.76 -12.38 -5.19
C LYS A 137 -1.34 -12.22 -4.65
N THR A 138 -1.18 -12.17 -3.33
CA THR A 138 0.14 -11.95 -2.70
C THR A 138 1.08 -13.16 -2.84
N ARG A 139 0.57 -14.39 -2.95
CA ARG A 139 1.38 -15.58 -3.28
C ARG A 139 1.88 -15.55 -4.73
N SER A 140 1.01 -15.20 -5.68
CA SER A 140 1.39 -15.06 -7.10
C SER A 140 2.44 -13.97 -7.30
N GLU A 141 2.30 -12.83 -6.62
CA GLU A 141 3.30 -11.76 -6.62
C GLU A 141 4.64 -12.21 -6.00
N ARG A 142 4.63 -13.06 -4.96
CA ARG A 142 5.87 -13.63 -4.40
C ARG A 142 6.52 -14.64 -5.33
N GLY A 143 5.74 -15.54 -5.95
CA GLY A 143 6.25 -16.54 -6.89
C GLY A 143 6.91 -15.90 -8.11
N SER A 144 6.28 -14.86 -8.68
CA SER A 144 6.85 -14.10 -9.79
C SER A 144 8.06 -13.25 -9.38
N ALA A 145 8.05 -12.63 -8.19
CA ALA A 145 9.18 -11.84 -7.67
C ALA A 145 10.39 -12.67 -7.23
N GLN A 146 10.24 -13.97 -6.95
CA GLN A 146 11.36 -14.87 -6.64
C GLN A 146 12.07 -15.40 -7.89
N LEU A 147 11.39 -15.43 -9.04
CA LEU A 147 11.88 -16.06 -10.27
C LEU A 147 12.53 -15.07 -11.26
N SER A 148 12.40 -13.76 -11.05
CA SER A 148 12.96 -12.73 -11.93
C SER A 148 13.92 -11.80 -11.18
N PRO A 149 15.09 -11.45 -11.75
CA PRO A 149 15.97 -10.47 -11.12
C PRO A 149 15.23 -9.13 -10.99
N LYS A 150 15.28 -8.53 -9.80
CA LYS A 150 14.66 -7.22 -9.56
C LYS A 150 15.28 -6.18 -10.50
N PRO A 151 14.46 -5.32 -11.15
CA PRO A 151 15.00 -4.20 -11.89
C PRO A 151 15.90 -3.34 -10.99
N LYS A 152 17.10 -3.03 -11.49
CA LYS A 152 18.08 -2.16 -10.85
C LYS A 152 17.77 -0.71 -11.20
N VAL A 153 17.56 0.10 -10.18
CA VAL A 153 17.25 1.53 -10.31
C VAL A 153 18.40 2.32 -9.70
N ALA A 154 19.09 3.12 -10.52
CA ALA A 154 20.10 4.08 -10.05
C ALA A 154 19.46 5.45 -9.83
N ILE A 155 19.62 6.04 -8.65
CA ILE A 155 19.08 7.35 -8.29
C ILE A 155 20.24 8.31 -8.04
N PHE A 156 20.32 9.38 -8.82
CA PHE A 156 21.32 10.43 -8.67
C PHE A 156 20.63 11.72 -8.21
N GLY A 157 21.11 12.33 -7.14
CA GLY A 157 20.55 13.60 -6.71
C GLY A 157 21.15 14.20 -5.47
N SER A 158 20.59 15.32 -5.04
CA SER A 158 21.05 16.03 -3.84
C SER A 158 20.78 15.24 -2.55
N SER A 159 21.13 15.80 -1.39
CA SER A 159 20.75 15.24 -0.09
C SER A 159 19.24 15.01 0.08
N LEU A 160 18.39 15.65 -0.72
CA LEU A 160 16.93 15.46 -0.70
C LEU A 160 16.51 14.02 -1.03
N ILE A 161 17.30 13.29 -1.83
CA ILE A 161 16.98 11.88 -2.16
C ILE A 161 17.01 10.97 -0.93
N LYS A 162 17.71 11.35 0.14
CA LYS A 162 17.70 10.62 1.42
C LYS A 162 16.29 10.57 2.03
N ASN A 163 15.44 11.55 1.72
CA ASN A 163 14.06 11.61 2.21
C ASN A 163 13.07 10.78 1.38
N MET A 164 13.48 10.27 0.21
CA MET A 164 12.58 9.50 -0.68
C MET A 164 12.20 8.12 -0.13
N ARG A 165 12.91 7.61 0.90
CA ARG A 165 12.67 6.27 1.48
C ARG A 165 12.62 5.17 0.43
N ALA A 166 13.67 5.08 -0.39
CA ALA A 166 13.81 4.09 -1.47
C ALA A 166 13.66 2.64 -0.97
N ASP A 167 13.98 2.39 0.31
CA ASP A 167 13.78 1.12 1.02
C ASP A 167 12.34 0.60 0.96
N ARG A 168 11.34 1.49 0.86
CA ARG A 168 9.93 1.12 0.71
C ARG A 168 9.66 0.33 -0.58
N PHE A 169 10.51 0.51 -1.59
CA PHE A 169 10.41 -0.17 -2.88
C PHE A 169 11.33 -1.38 -3.01
N SER A 170 12.14 -1.70 -1.98
CA SER A 170 13.12 -2.79 -1.97
C SER A 170 12.55 -4.17 -2.31
N ARG A 171 11.24 -4.38 -2.15
CA ARG A 171 10.55 -5.62 -2.57
C ARG A 171 10.40 -5.73 -4.09
N ARG A 172 10.30 -4.60 -4.80
CA ARG A 172 10.00 -4.52 -6.24
C ARG A 172 11.24 -4.21 -7.08
N VAL A 173 12.15 -3.40 -6.56
CA VAL A 173 13.35 -2.94 -7.26
C VAL A 173 14.58 -3.03 -6.37
N SER A 174 15.75 -3.16 -6.99
CA SER A 174 17.04 -2.98 -6.31
C SER A 174 17.51 -1.55 -6.56
N THR A 175 17.71 -0.76 -5.51
CA THR A 175 18.07 0.66 -5.65
C THR A 175 19.53 0.91 -5.31
N GLU A 176 20.23 1.65 -6.16
CA GLU A 176 21.55 2.20 -5.91
C GLU A 176 21.43 3.73 -5.88
N ILE A 177 21.88 4.37 -4.80
CA ILE A 177 21.73 5.81 -4.59
C ILE A 177 23.10 6.45 -4.59
N GLN A 178 23.31 7.42 -5.46
CA GLN A 178 24.53 8.19 -5.53
C GLN A 178 24.22 9.68 -5.34
N ILE A 179 24.85 10.30 -4.35
CA ILE A 179 24.65 11.72 -4.08
C ILE A 179 25.41 12.52 -5.15
N SER A 180 24.68 13.34 -5.88
CA SER A 180 25.18 14.26 -6.91
C SER A 180 24.47 15.60 -6.69
N TYR A 181 25.21 16.61 -6.26
CA TYR A 181 24.65 17.92 -5.97
C TYR A 181 24.42 18.75 -7.22
N THR A 182 25.15 18.47 -8.31
CA THR A 182 25.11 19.23 -9.57
C THR A 182 25.01 18.32 -10.80
N ILE A 183 24.63 18.89 -11.95
CA ILE A 183 24.60 18.15 -13.22
C ILE A 183 26.00 17.62 -13.60
N PRO A 184 27.11 18.39 -13.50
CA PRO A 184 28.46 17.87 -13.76
C PRO A 184 28.86 16.69 -12.87
N GLU A 185 28.53 16.73 -11.57
CA GLU A 185 28.76 15.59 -10.68
C GLU A 185 27.96 14.37 -11.09
N ALA A 186 26.68 14.54 -11.44
CA ALA A 186 25.85 13.45 -11.94
C ALA A 186 26.41 12.85 -13.24
N LYS A 187 26.94 13.67 -14.16
CA LYS A 187 27.63 13.20 -15.38
C LYS A 187 28.87 12.36 -15.07
N LYS A 188 29.60 12.65 -13.99
CA LYS A 188 30.73 11.81 -13.53
C LYS A 188 30.22 10.52 -12.88
N HIS A 189 29.26 10.61 -11.99
CA HIS A 189 28.74 9.45 -11.27
C HIS A 189 27.99 8.47 -12.17
N ILE A 190 27.19 8.92 -13.14
CA ILE A 190 26.59 8.02 -14.12
C ILE A 190 27.67 7.31 -14.93
N LYS A 191 28.83 7.95 -15.12
CA LYS A 191 29.98 7.35 -15.80
C LYS A 191 30.59 6.18 -15.02
N GLU A 192 30.58 6.26 -13.70
CA GLU A 192 31.21 5.28 -12.79
C GLU A 192 30.24 4.18 -12.31
N TYR A 193 29.00 4.53 -11.96
CA TYR A 193 28.06 3.64 -11.25
C TYR A 193 26.83 3.22 -12.10
N GLY A 194 26.57 3.89 -13.24
CA GLY A 194 25.30 3.78 -13.96
C GLY A 194 25.11 2.61 -14.94
N GLN A 195 26.17 1.89 -15.31
CA GLN A 195 26.13 0.94 -16.45
C GLN A 195 25.29 -0.31 -16.22
N ARG A 196 24.90 -0.59 -14.97
CA ARG A 196 24.19 -1.83 -14.58
C ARG A 196 22.72 -1.59 -14.21
N ALA A 197 22.19 -0.39 -14.41
CA ALA A 197 20.83 -0.03 -14.03
C ALA A 197 19.85 -0.15 -15.21
N ASP A 198 18.69 -0.76 -14.96
CA ASP A 198 17.57 -0.83 -15.90
C ASP A 198 16.87 0.53 -16.02
N VAL A 199 16.83 1.29 -14.92
CA VAL A 199 16.22 2.62 -14.84
C VAL A 199 17.15 3.58 -14.11
N VAL A 200 17.24 4.82 -14.61
CA VAL A 200 18.00 5.90 -13.98
C VAL A 200 17.07 7.05 -13.64
N VAL A 201 17.13 7.53 -12.40
CA VAL A 201 16.34 8.65 -11.89
C VAL A 201 17.27 9.79 -11.50
N TYR A 202 16.98 11.00 -11.99
CA TYR A 202 17.71 12.22 -11.64
C TYR A 202 16.83 13.14 -10.80
N GLN A 203 17.30 13.49 -9.60
CA GLN A 203 16.74 14.52 -8.73
C GLN A 203 17.80 15.63 -8.56
N LEU A 204 17.87 16.54 -9.53
CA LEU A 204 18.94 17.54 -9.64
C LEU A 204 18.37 18.97 -9.72
N LEU A 205 19.20 19.91 -10.18
CA LEU A 205 18.92 21.31 -10.49
C LEU A 205 18.91 22.29 -9.31
N SER A 206 18.61 21.83 -8.10
CA SER A 206 18.49 22.72 -6.92
C SER A 206 19.76 23.53 -6.62
N ASN A 207 20.95 23.01 -6.95
CA ASN A 207 22.20 23.76 -6.81
C ASN A 207 22.65 24.42 -8.11
N ASP A 208 22.45 23.80 -9.28
CA ASP A 208 22.84 24.40 -10.56
C ASP A 208 22.09 25.73 -10.81
N PHE A 209 20.83 25.85 -10.40
CA PHE A 209 20.06 27.10 -10.49
C PHE A 209 20.62 28.26 -9.66
N LYS A 210 21.52 28.00 -8.70
CA LYS A 210 22.17 29.07 -7.94
C LYS A 210 23.22 29.83 -8.75
N SER A 211 23.75 29.20 -9.79
CA SER A 211 24.91 29.71 -10.55
C SER A 211 24.75 29.68 -12.07
N LYS A 212 23.67 29.11 -12.60
CA LYS A 212 23.43 28.95 -14.04
C LYS A 212 22.02 29.41 -14.41
N SER A 213 21.85 29.88 -15.65
CA SER A 213 20.53 30.17 -16.20
C SER A 213 19.72 28.89 -16.39
N VAL A 214 18.40 29.04 -16.53
CA VAL A 214 17.49 27.90 -16.78
C VAL A 214 17.84 27.21 -18.09
N GLU A 215 18.17 27.97 -19.14
CA GLU A 215 18.54 27.48 -20.46
C GLU A 215 19.81 26.63 -20.40
N ALA A 216 20.82 27.09 -19.63
CA ALA A 216 22.05 26.33 -19.41
C ALA A 216 21.78 25.01 -18.68
N CYS A 217 20.97 25.02 -17.63
CA CYS A 217 20.55 23.81 -16.90
C CYS A 217 19.80 22.82 -17.81
N ILE A 218 18.87 23.31 -18.65
CA ILE A 218 18.14 22.46 -19.60
C ILE A 218 19.10 21.81 -20.60
N LYS A 219 20.03 22.59 -21.17
CA LYS A 219 21.03 22.07 -22.10
C LYS A 219 21.87 20.95 -21.46
N GLU A 220 22.39 21.18 -20.26
CA GLU A 220 23.21 20.20 -19.57
C GLU A 220 22.43 18.94 -19.16
N MET A 221 21.16 19.07 -18.76
CA MET A 221 20.30 17.92 -18.47
C MET A 221 20.04 17.07 -19.72
N LYS A 222 19.84 17.70 -20.89
CA LYS A 222 19.69 16.96 -22.16
C LYS A 222 20.96 16.15 -22.45
N GLU A 223 22.14 16.74 -22.28
CA GLU A 223 23.41 16.03 -22.45
C GLU A 223 23.55 14.85 -21.47
N LEU A 224 23.15 15.03 -20.20
CA LEU A 224 23.15 13.96 -19.20
C LEU A 224 22.22 12.79 -19.60
N VAL A 225 21.04 13.10 -20.13
CA VAL A 225 20.10 12.08 -20.64
C VAL A 225 20.70 11.34 -21.83
N GLU A 226 21.37 12.02 -22.76
CA GLU A 226 22.03 11.36 -23.89
C GLU A 226 23.21 10.46 -23.45
N ILE A 227 24.01 10.89 -22.46
CA ILE A 227 25.03 10.03 -21.83
C ILE A 227 24.40 8.78 -21.20
N THR A 228 23.21 8.91 -20.63
CA THR A 228 22.50 7.78 -20.02
C THR A 228 22.02 6.80 -21.08
N LYS A 229 21.46 7.29 -22.19
CA LYS A 229 20.95 6.47 -23.30
C LYS A 229 22.04 5.72 -24.05
N SER A 230 23.16 6.37 -24.36
CA SER A 230 24.26 5.72 -25.11
C SER A 230 24.76 4.48 -24.37
N ARG A 231 24.82 4.56 -23.04
CA ARG A 231 25.26 3.46 -22.17
C ARG A 231 24.30 2.28 -22.07
N GLN A 232 23.01 2.49 -22.30
CA GLN A 232 22.04 1.38 -22.36
C GLN A 232 22.14 0.57 -23.65
N ARG A 233 22.81 1.09 -24.69
CA ARG A 233 23.04 0.38 -25.95
C ARG A 233 24.27 -0.53 -25.89
N ASP A 234 25.26 -0.18 -25.08
CA ASP A 234 26.52 -0.94 -24.94
C ASP A 234 26.40 -2.16 -24.00
N SER A 235 25.26 -2.35 -23.32
CA SER A 235 25.02 -3.45 -22.35
C SER A 235 24.06 -4.54 -22.84
N LYS A 236 23.62 -4.49 -24.10
CA LYS A 236 22.86 -5.54 -24.79
C LYS A 236 23.77 -6.32 -25.73
#